data_AF-A0A3B0VWC9-F1
#
_entry.id   AF-A0A3B0VWC9-F1
#
_cell.length_a   1.000
_cell.length_b   1.000
_cell.length_c   1.000
_cell.angle_alpha   90.00
_cell.angle_beta   90.00
_cell.angle_gamma   90.00
#
_symmetry.space_group_name_H-M   'P 1'
#
loop_
_entity.id
_entity.type
_entity.pdbx_description
1 polymer ?
#
loop_
_entity_poly.entity_id
_entity_poly.type
_entity_poly.pdbx_seq_one_letter_code
_entity_poly.pdbx_strand_id
1 'polypeptide(L)'
;MKKNTMIPIVLVAVVLVATVFFLSTNKGNKKEVVSVATQEITAPKDVDKNKTNNQKPAKLYQPIPVEPMSDYIKQLNTRMAQDLGLYRGSKSAEVLDLYRKSKENTDNVIIKIEEYFDDIAQYQIQTGRLMISCGDLNKKLHIQRQAIHQESTKLTEMFFNKYYFYQGLYDSGVCKMMGTKKDPFWTLLKLARQGDEIAQLLLLQNIEYASYEYRKTVDIKKHPIEYMQLRDEAIGYLHKLASKRVYQAAERLGRLYSGRGWPVVPKNPLLAYYYYYLANKTNSFERKPFEENLDQFYRVLTDKQKEIVDRMTDNL
;
A
#
# COMPACT_ATOMS: atom_id res chain seq x y z
N MET A 1 -56.17 17.59 44.16
CA MET A 1 -55.02 17.65 43.22
C MET A 1 -53.77 17.12 43.92
N LYS A 2 -53.30 15.92 43.57
CA LYS A 2 -51.99 15.40 43.96
C LYS A 2 -51.26 15.02 42.67
N LYS A 3 -50.27 15.83 42.27
CA LYS A 3 -49.44 15.56 41.08
C LYS A 3 -48.48 14.43 41.41
N ASN A 4 -48.43 13.41 40.55
CA ASN A 4 -47.49 12.29 40.60
C ASN A 4 -46.05 12.78 40.48
N THR A 5 -45.36 12.96 41.62
CA THR A 5 -43.93 13.26 41.74
C THR A 5 -43.04 12.01 41.75
N MET A 6 -43.61 10.80 41.66
CA MET A 6 -42.82 9.55 41.69
C MET A 6 -42.06 9.24 40.40
N ILE A 7 -42.55 9.68 39.23
CA ILE A 7 -41.93 9.34 37.93
C ILE A 7 -40.54 10.01 37.73
N PRO A 8 -40.33 11.30 38.03
CA PRO A 8 -39.01 11.91 37.84
C PRO A 8 -37.95 11.39 38.83
N ILE A 9 -38.33 10.95 40.03
CA ILE A 9 -37.39 10.45 41.04
C ILE A 9 -36.82 9.09 40.63
N VAL A 10 -37.65 8.21 40.08
CA VAL A 10 -37.20 6.89 39.58
C VAL A 10 -36.26 7.05 38.38
N LEU A 11 -36.54 7.99 37.48
CA LEU A 11 -35.69 8.26 36.31
C LEU A 11 -34.33 8.83 36.69
N VAL A 12 -34.27 9.74 37.67
CA VAL A 12 -33.00 10.28 38.19
C VAL A 12 -32.19 9.20 38.91
N ALA A 13 -32.83 8.30 39.66
CA ALA A 13 -32.15 7.19 40.32
C ALA A 13 -31.54 6.19 39.33
N VAL A 14 -32.25 5.86 38.24
CA VAL A 14 -31.75 4.94 37.19
C VAL A 14 -30.55 5.56 36.46
N VAL A 15 -30.58 6.86 36.16
CA VAL A 15 -29.45 7.56 35.53
C VAL A 15 -28.23 7.65 36.45
N LEU A 16 -28.43 7.88 37.76
CA LEU A 16 -27.35 7.90 38.75
C LEU A 16 -26.71 6.53 38.93
N VAL A 17 -27.49 5.46 39.01
CA VAL A 17 -26.95 4.10 39.10
C VAL A 17 -26.18 3.73 37.83
N ALA A 18 -26.69 4.09 36.65
CA ALA A 18 -26.00 3.85 35.37
C ALA A 18 -24.69 4.65 35.23
N THR A 19 -24.65 5.90 35.71
CA THR A 19 -23.41 6.71 35.69
C THR A 19 -22.38 6.24 36.71
N VAL A 20 -22.80 5.81 37.91
CA VAL A 20 -21.89 5.21 38.90
C VAL A 20 -21.35 3.86 38.38
N PHE A 21 -22.18 3.05 37.73
CA PHE A 21 -21.72 1.78 37.14
C PHE A 21 -20.72 2.04 36.00
N PHE A 22 -21.04 2.97 35.07
CA PHE A 22 -20.16 3.34 33.97
C PHE A 22 -18.83 3.95 34.43
N LEU A 23 -18.84 4.75 35.50
CA LEU A 23 -17.62 5.31 36.10
C LEU A 23 -16.83 4.28 36.92
N SER A 24 -17.48 3.25 37.47
CA SER A 24 -16.81 2.15 38.18
C SER A 24 -16.15 1.14 37.23
N THR A 25 -16.75 0.90 36.05
CA THR A 25 -16.19 0.01 35.03
C THR A 25 -15.10 0.65 34.18
N ASN A 26 -14.89 1.97 34.30
CA ASN A 26 -13.86 2.72 33.56
C ASN A 26 -12.64 3.11 34.41
N LYS A 27 -12.55 2.61 35.66
CA LYS A 27 -11.34 2.68 36.51
C LYS A 27 -10.56 1.37 36.42
N GLY A 28 -9.98 1.11 35.25
CA GLY A 28 -9.18 -0.09 35.02
C GLY A 28 -8.43 -0.05 33.70
N ASN A 29 -7.65 1.01 33.45
CA ASN A 29 -6.42 0.99 32.65
C ASN A 29 -5.83 2.42 32.54
N LYS A 30 -5.31 2.93 33.67
CA LYS A 30 -4.18 3.84 33.60
C LYS A 30 -2.95 2.96 33.38
N LYS A 31 -2.42 2.91 32.15
CA LYS A 31 -1.03 2.51 31.97
C LYS A 31 -0.15 3.74 32.13
N GLU A 32 0.70 3.64 33.13
CA GLU A 32 1.81 4.51 33.44
C GLU A 32 2.72 4.73 32.24
N VAL A 33 3.32 5.90 32.24
CA VAL A 33 4.58 6.18 31.58
C VAL A 33 5.60 5.16 32.09
N VAL A 34 6.00 4.22 31.24
CA VAL A 34 7.21 3.42 31.45
C VAL A 34 8.13 3.76 30.30
N SER A 35 9.22 4.46 30.63
CA SER A 35 10.40 4.55 29.79
C SER A 35 10.76 3.14 29.34
N VAL A 36 10.97 2.94 28.04
CA VAL A 36 11.56 1.69 27.56
C VAL A 36 13.01 1.70 28.03
N ALA A 37 13.21 1.24 29.25
CA ALA A 37 14.48 0.76 29.74
C ALA A 37 14.92 -0.35 28.78
N THR A 38 16.14 -0.19 28.28
CA THR A 38 16.96 -1.25 27.70
C THR A 38 16.85 -2.48 28.60
N GLN A 39 16.11 -3.50 28.17
CA GLN A 39 16.24 -4.82 28.78
C GLN A 39 17.60 -5.35 28.34
N GLU A 40 18.61 -5.17 29.20
CA GLU A 40 19.73 -6.09 29.27
C GLU A 40 19.14 -7.49 29.46
N ILE A 41 19.29 -8.32 28.43
CA ILE A 41 19.02 -9.75 28.52
C ILE A 41 20.11 -10.31 29.44
N THR A 42 19.76 -10.46 30.71
CA THR A 42 20.50 -11.31 31.64
C THR A 42 20.37 -12.75 31.17
N ALA A 43 21.50 -13.38 30.91
CA ALA A 43 21.59 -14.77 30.46
C ALA A 43 20.97 -15.72 31.50
N PRO A 44 20.10 -16.66 31.09
CA PRO A 44 19.78 -17.81 31.92
C PRO A 44 20.97 -18.78 31.90
N LYS A 45 21.47 -19.12 33.08
CA LYS A 45 22.39 -20.25 33.29
C LYS A 45 21.65 -21.56 33.01
N ASP A 46 22.34 -22.42 32.25
CA ASP A 46 22.22 -23.87 32.13
C ASP A 46 20.82 -24.48 32.02
N VAL A 47 20.51 -25.03 30.83
CA VAL A 47 20.20 -26.45 30.59
C VAL A 47 20.00 -26.68 29.07
N ASP A 48 20.58 -27.79 28.60
CA ASP A 48 20.46 -28.46 27.30
C ASP A 48 21.15 -27.91 26.04
N LYS A 49 22.42 -28.32 25.96
CA LYS A 49 23.13 -28.70 24.73
C LYS A 49 22.28 -29.67 23.89
N ASN A 50 21.61 -29.16 22.85
CA ASN A 50 21.55 -29.74 21.48
C ASN A 50 20.27 -29.29 20.76
N LYS A 51 20.39 -28.23 19.97
CA LYS A 51 19.86 -28.10 18.60
C LYS A 51 20.14 -26.67 18.13
N THR A 52 21.34 -26.47 17.59
CA THR A 52 21.63 -25.33 16.72
C THR A 52 20.79 -25.48 15.45
N ASN A 53 19.55 -24.98 15.50
CA ASN A 53 18.86 -24.57 14.29
C ASN A 53 19.64 -23.35 13.77
N ASN A 54 20.55 -23.61 12.84
CA ASN A 54 21.17 -22.61 11.99
C ASN A 54 20.08 -21.95 11.13
N GLN A 55 19.27 -21.08 11.73
CA GLN A 55 18.58 -20.05 10.97
C GLN A 55 19.68 -19.15 10.42
N LYS A 56 19.98 -19.33 9.12
CA LYS A 56 20.79 -18.38 8.36
C LYS A 56 20.31 -16.97 8.69
N PRO A 57 21.19 -16.04 9.08
CA PRO A 57 20.80 -14.64 9.22
C PRO A 57 20.13 -14.22 7.91
N ALA A 58 18.99 -13.54 8.02
CA ALA A 58 18.29 -12.98 6.88
C ALA A 58 19.34 -12.31 5.96
N LYS A 59 19.42 -12.73 4.70
CA LYS A 59 20.34 -12.12 3.73
C LYS A 59 20.15 -10.61 3.82
N LEU A 60 21.15 -9.89 4.34
CA LEU A 60 21.19 -8.44 4.17
C LEU A 60 21.18 -8.23 2.66
N TYR A 61 20.12 -7.63 2.13
CA TYR A 61 20.05 -7.26 0.73
C TYR A 61 21.20 -6.29 0.45
N GLN A 62 22.26 -6.77 -0.19
CA GLN A 62 23.29 -5.90 -0.72
C GLN A 62 22.79 -5.34 -2.05
N PRO A 63 23.15 -4.10 -2.42
CA PRO A 63 22.81 -3.58 -3.73
C PRO A 63 23.38 -4.46 -4.84
N ILE A 64 22.61 -4.58 -5.92
CA ILE A 64 23.09 -5.18 -7.16
C ILE A 64 23.94 -4.12 -7.89
N PRO A 65 25.06 -4.50 -8.54
CA PRO A 65 25.84 -3.58 -9.36
C PRO A 65 24.98 -2.82 -10.37
N VAL A 66 25.17 -1.51 -10.47
CA VAL A 66 24.36 -0.64 -11.33
C VAL A 66 24.94 -0.62 -12.75
N GLU A 67 24.07 -0.86 -13.73
CA GLU A 67 24.41 -0.83 -15.14
C GLU A 67 24.40 0.62 -15.67
N PRO A 68 25.14 0.91 -16.75
CA PRO A 68 25.00 2.17 -17.47
C PRO A 68 23.57 2.39 -17.98
N MET A 69 23.14 3.65 -18.04
CA MET A 69 21.81 4.00 -18.55
C MET A 69 21.73 3.75 -20.06
N SER A 70 20.94 2.75 -20.49
CA SER A 70 20.64 2.51 -21.90
C SER A 70 19.48 3.38 -22.41
N ASP A 71 19.39 3.58 -23.72
CA ASP A 71 18.29 4.36 -24.33
C ASP A 71 16.92 3.70 -24.14
N TYR A 72 16.88 2.36 -24.14
CA TYR A 72 15.68 1.61 -23.78
C TYR A 72 15.20 1.98 -22.37
N ILE A 73 16.10 2.04 -21.38
CA ILE A 73 15.72 2.41 -20.01
C ILE A 73 15.27 3.87 -19.92
N LYS A 74 15.90 4.80 -20.67
CA LYS A 74 15.43 6.19 -20.73
C LYS A 74 13.98 6.25 -21.22
N GLN A 75 13.66 5.53 -22.30
CA GLN A 75 12.29 5.44 -22.81
C GLN A 75 11.33 4.78 -21.82
N LEU A 76 11.76 3.70 -21.16
CA LEU A 76 10.99 3.01 -20.13
C LEU A 76 10.63 3.95 -18.98
N ASN A 77 11.60 4.71 -18.46
CA ASN A 77 11.40 5.69 -17.41
C ASN A 77 10.41 6.78 -17.85
N THR A 78 10.56 7.33 -19.06
CA THR A 78 9.62 8.31 -19.63
C THR A 78 8.20 7.76 -19.72
N ARG A 79 8.03 6.55 -20.26
CA ARG A 79 6.73 5.88 -20.34
C ARG A 79 6.13 5.66 -18.95
N MET A 80 6.90 5.13 -18.00
CA MET A 80 6.42 4.89 -16.64
C MET A 80 6.02 6.18 -15.92
N ALA A 81 6.75 7.27 -16.14
CA ALA A 81 6.39 8.58 -15.60
C ALA A 81 5.07 9.10 -16.15
N GLN A 82 4.86 8.95 -17.46
CA GLN A 82 3.59 9.28 -18.11
C GLN A 82 2.45 8.40 -17.62
N ASP A 83 2.66 7.08 -17.54
CA ASP A 83 1.59 6.13 -17.22
C ASP A 83 1.20 6.13 -15.73
N LEU A 84 2.16 6.27 -14.81
CA LEU A 84 1.93 6.16 -13.36
C LEU A 84 1.51 7.47 -12.67
N GLY A 85 1.37 8.57 -13.41
CA GLY A 85 0.71 9.79 -12.90
C GLY A 85 1.61 10.94 -12.51
N LEU A 86 2.77 11.11 -13.17
CA LEU A 86 3.57 12.32 -12.99
C LEU A 86 3.08 13.51 -13.85
N TYR A 87 2.14 13.25 -14.76
CA TYR A 87 1.57 14.22 -15.70
C TYR A 87 0.04 14.11 -15.75
N ARG A 88 -0.65 15.23 -16.08
CA ARG A 88 -2.09 15.20 -16.39
C ARG A 88 -2.33 14.32 -17.62
N GLY A 89 -3.35 13.46 -17.59
CA GLY A 89 -3.66 12.52 -18.68
C GLY A 89 -2.97 11.15 -18.60
N SER A 90 -2.31 10.82 -17.49
CA SER A 90 -1.71 9.49 -17.27
C SER A 90 -2.74 8.36 -17.29
N LYS A 91 -2.33 7.13 -17.63
CA LYS A 91 -3.12 5.90 -17.42
C LYS A 91 -3.67 5.77 -16.00
N SER A 92 -2.86 6.17 -15.00
CA SER A 92 -3.29 6.18 -13.59
C SER A 92 -4.45 7.16 -13.29
N ALA A 93 -4.58 8.21 -14.11
CA ALA A 93 -5.64 9.21 -14.01
C ALA A 93 -6.89 8.82 -14.79
N GLU A 94 -6.82 7.90 -15.77
CA GLU A 94 -8.00 7.47 -16.52
C GLU A 94 -9.08 6.87 -15.63
N VAL A 95 -8.70 6.03 -14.66
CA VAL A 95 -9.64 5.50 -13.66
C VAL A 95 -10.20 6.64 -12.81
N LEU A 96 -9.38 7.65 -12.46
CA LEU A 96 -9.84 8.86 -11.75
C LEU A 96 -10.79 9.70 -12.61
N ASP A 97 -10.61 9.74 -13.92
CA ASP A 97 -11.48 10.46 -14.85
C ASP A 97 -12.84 9.76 -14.99
N LEU A 98 -12.93 8.45 -14.77
CA LEU A 98 -14.23 7.77 -14.61
C LEU A 98 -15.03 8.30 -13.41
N TYR A 99 -14.38 8.76 -12.33
CA TYR A 99 -15.06 9.44 -11.21
C TYR A 99 -15.51 10.87 -11.53
N ARG A 100 -15.04 11.44 -12.64
CA ARG A 100 -15.25 12.85 -13.00
C ARG A 100 -16.17 13.03 -14.20
N LYS A 101 -16.31 12.01 -15.05
CA LYS A 101 -17.25 12.06 -16.17
C LYS A 101 -18.65 12.30 -15.62
N SER A 102 -19.21 13.46 -15.94
CA SER A 102 -20.63 13.68 -15.75
C SER A 102 -21.36 12.81 -16.75
N LYS A 103 -22.26 11.95 -16.25
CA LYS A 103 -23.39 11.41 -16.99
C LYS A 103 -24.23 10.50 -16.10
N GLU A 104 -25.51 10.50 -16.42
CA GLU A 104 -26.65 9.97 -15.68
C GLU A 104 -26.76 8.42 -15.69
N ASN A 105 -25.74 7.68 -16.18
CA ASN A 105 -25.83 6.22 -16.37
C ASN A 105 -24.47 5.50 -16.21
N THR A 106 -24.53 4.33 -15.56
CA THR A 106 -23.44 3.37 -15.29
C THR A 106 -22.87 2.65 -16.52
N ASP A 107 -23.60 2.54 -17.63
CA ASP A 107 -23.21 1.68 -18.77
C ASP A 107 -21.83 2.03 -19.37
N ASN A 108 -21.53 3.33 -19.53
CA ASN A 108 -20.23 3.77 -20.06
C ASN A 108 -19.06 3.43 -19.12
N VAL A 109 -19.32 3.38 -17.80
CA VAL A 109 -18.33 2.98 -16.81
C VAL A 109 -18.10 1.48 -16.92
N ILE A 110 -19.17 0.69 -17.05
CA ILE A 110 -19.11 -0.77 -17.21
C ILE A 110 -18.27 -1.15 -18.43
N ILE A 111 -18.57 -0.59 -19.61
CA ILE A 111 -17.82 -0.86 -20.85
C ILE A 111 -16.31 -0.61 -20.67
N LYS A 112 -15.93 0.49 -20.02
CA LYS A 112 -14.51 0.80 -19.78
C LYS A 112 -13.87 -0.12 -18.75
N ILE A 113 -14.60 -0.52 -17.72
CA ILE A 113 -14.11 -1.51 -16.76
C ILE A 113 -13.87 -2.85 -17.45
N GLU A 114 -14.81 -3.30 -18.27
CA GLU A 114 -14.67 -4.57 -19.02
C GLU A 114 -13.47 -4.52 -19.97
N GLU A 115 -13.29 -3.44 -20.73
CA GLU A 115 -12.14 -3.25 -21.62
C GLU A 115 -10.79 -3.41 -20.87
N TYR A 116 -10.67 -2.83 -19.67
CA TYR A 116 -9.45 -2.95 -18.88
C TYR A 116 -9.19 -4.37 -18.36
N PHE A 117 -10.24 -5.16 -18.16
CA PHE A 117 -10.12 -6.54 -17.67
C PHE A 117 -9.99 -7.56 -18.81
N ASP A 118 -10.45 -7.24 -20.02
CA ASP A 118 -10.27 -8.08 -21.21
C ASP A 118 -8.80 -8.09 -21.70
N ASP A 119 -8.08 -6.98 -21.54
CA ASP A 119 -6.65 -6.87 -21.86
C ASP A 119 -5.81 -6.34 -20.68
N ILE A 120 -5.67 -7.19 -19.66
CA ILE A 120 -4.87 -6.88 -18.46
C ILE A 120 -3.42 -6.55 -18.82
N ALA A 121 -2.86 -7.15 -19.88
CA ALA A 121 -1.47 -6.91 -20.27
C ALA A 121 -1.25 -5.46 -20.72
N GLN A 122 -2.21 -4.90 -21.45
CA GLN A 122 -2.17 -3.50 -21.89
C GLN A 122 -2.58 -2.50 -20.79
N TYR A 123 -3.48 -2.93 -19.89
CA TYR A 123 -4.14 -2.07 -18.90
C TYR A 123 -3.77 -2.35 -17.43
N GLN A 124 -2.56 -2.88 -17.19
CA GLN A 124 -2.09 -3.30 -15.85
C GLN A 124 -2.31 -2.25 -14.75
N ILE A 125 -2.11 -0.96 -15.07
CA ILE A 125 -2.26 0.16 -14.12
C ILE A 125 -3.73 0.40 -13.79
N GLN A 126 -4.58 0.48 -14.81
CA GLN A 126 -6.02 0.66 -14.64
C GLN A 126 -6.63 -0.52 -13.89
N THR A 127 -6.29 -1.75 -14.28
CA THR A 127 -6.71 -2.98 -13.61
C THR A 127 -6.29 -2.97 -12.14
N GLY A 128 -5.03 -2.67 -11.84
CA GLY A 128 -4.55 -2.53 -10.46
C GLY A 128 -5.34 -1.50 -9.65
N ARG A 129 -5.65 -0.33 -10.23
CA ARG A 129 -6.47 0.72 -9.58
C ARG A 129 -7.92 0.30 -9.34
N LEU A 130 -8.53 -0.43 -10.28
CA LEU A 130 -9.90 -0.94 -10.13
C LEU A 130 -9.98 -2.05 -9.09
N MET A 131 -8.98 -2.93 -9.01
CA MET A 131 -8.88 -3.94 -7.95
C MET A 131 -8.83 -3.31 -6.55
N ILE A 132 -8.13 -2.19 -6.39
CA ILE A 132 -8.13 -1.42 -5.13
C ILE A 132 -9.53 -0.84 -4.85
N SER A 133 -10.21 -0.36 -5.89
CA SER A 133 -11.53 0.25 -5.78
C SER A 133 -12.61 -0.73 -5.31
N CYS A 134 -12.43 -2.03 -5.56
CA CYS A 134 -13.31 -3.11 -5.05
C CYS A 134 -13.31 -3.24 -3.52
N GLY A 135 -12.28 -2.74 -2.81
CA GLY A 135 -12.25 -2.74 -1.35
C GLY A 135 -13.41 -1.95 -0.77
N ASP A 136 -14.15 -2.55 0.15
CA ASP A 136 -15.33 -1.96 0.81
C ASP A 136 -16.41 -1.43 -0.14
N LEU A 137 -16.52 -1.97 -1.36
CA LEU A 137 -17.46 -1.48 -2.38
C LEU A 137 -18.91 -1.39 -1.88
N ASN A 138 -19.39 -2.44 -1.21
CA ASN A 138 -20.75 -2.48 -0.66
C ASN A 138 -20.98 -1.37 0.37
N LYS A 139 -20.00 -1.10 1.22
CA LYS A 139 -20.06 -0.03 2.22
C LYS A 139 -20.06 1.34 1.55
N LYS A 140 -19.21 1.56 0.54
CA LYS A 140 -19.15 2.80 -0.25
C LYS A 140 -20.49 3.08 -0.93
N LEU A 141 -21.08 2.08 -1.59
CA LEU A 141 -22.40 2.17 -2.21
C LEU A 141 -23.51 2.45 -1.20
N HIS A 142 -23.50 1.75 -0.06
CA HIS A 142 -24.50 1.95 0.98
C HIS A 142 -24.52 3.39 1.51
N ILE A 143 -23.34 3.94 1.84
CA ILE A 143 -23.18 5.34 2.28
C ILE A 143 -23.74 6.30 1.23
N GLN A 144 -23.46 6.06 -0.05
CA GLN A 144 -23.90 6.94 -1.11
C GLN A 144 -25.40 6.89 -1.35
N ARG A 145 -26.00 5.69 -1.34
CA ARG A 145 -27.46 5.52 -1.45
C ARG A 145 -28.18 6.22 -0.30
N GLN A 146 -27.69 6.06 0.94
CA GLN A 146 -28.28 6.74 2.09
C GLN A 146 -28.28 8.27 1.94
N ALA A 147 -27.17 8.85 1.48
CA ALA A 147 -27.08 10.29 1.30
C ALA A 147 -27.99 10.82 0.18
N ILE A 148 -28.19 10.03 -0.90
CA ILE A 148 -29.11 10.38 -2.00
C ILE A 148 -30.56 10.43 -1.53
N HIS A 149 -30.94 9.56 -0.59
CA HIS A 149 -32.30 9.51 -0.04
C HIS A 149 -32.55 10.47 1.14
N GLN A 150 -31.54 11.22 1.60
CA GLN A 150 -31.70 12.22 2.65
C GLN A 150 -32.11 13.57 2.05
N GLU A 151 -33.38 13.95 2.20
CA GLU A 151 -33.98 15.18 1.65
C GLU A 151 -33.26 16.48 2.07
N SER A 152 -32.53 16.47 3.19
CA SER A 152 -31.80 17.63 3.72
C SER A 152 -30.43 17.87 3.08
N THR A 153 -29.89 16.94 2.30
CA THR A 153 -28.49 16.98 1.88
C THR A 153 -28.35 17.57 0.47
N LYS A 154 -27.75 18.76 0.35
CA LYS A 154 -27.32 19.30 -0.96
C LYS A 154 -26.13 18.50 -1.48
N LEU A 155 -26.38 17.57 -2.41
CA LEU A 155 -25.35 16.76 -3.05
C LEU A 155 -24.73 17.49 -4.25
N THR A 156 -23.42 17.30 -4.44
CA THR A 156 -22.68 17.86 -5.57
C THR A 156 -22.68 16.90 -6.76
N GLU A 157 -22.43 17.41 -7.97
CA GLU A 157 -22.25 16.58 -9.17
C GLU A 157 -21.15 15.52 -8.98
N MET A 158 -20.04 15.89 -8.33
CA MET A 158 -18.95 14.96 -8.00
C MET A 158 -19.42 13.82 -7.09
N PHE A 159 -20.43 14.04 -6.26
CA PHE A 159 -21.02 12.97 -5.45
C PHE A 159 -21.73 11.94 -6.33
N PHE A 160 -22.57 12.39 -7.26
CA PHE A 160 -23.27 11.52 -8.20
C PHE A 160 -22.30 10.76 -9.13
N ASN A 161 -21.24 11.42 -9.62
CA ASN A 161 -20.24 10.74 -10.45
C ASN A 161 -19.53 9.61 -9.69
N LYS A 162 -19.22 9.82 -8.40
CA LYS A 162 -18.69 8.75 -7.54
C LYS A 162 -19.68 7.61 -7.35
N TYR A 163 -20.98 7.92 -7.24
CA TYR A 163 -22.04 6.92 -7.16
C TYR A 163 -22.13 6.06 -8.42
N TYR A 164 -22.25 6.67 -9.59
CA TYR A 164 -22.30 5.94 -10.85
C TYR A 164 -21.03 5.12 -11.10
N PHE A 165 -19.86 5.63 -10.70
CA PHE A 165 -18.62 4.85 -10.77
C PHE A 165 -18.70 3.57 -9.92
N TYR A 166 -19.05 3.67 -8.64
CA TYR A 166 -19.11 2.48 -7.78
C TYR A 166 -20.24 1.55 -8.17
N GLN A 167 -21.34 2.08 -8.67
CA GLN A 167 -22.47 1.28 -9.16
C GLN A 167 -22.05 0.51 -10.41
N GLY A 168 -21.40 1.15 -11.39
CA GLY A 168 -20.83 0.47 -12.55
C GLY A 168 -19.76 -0.57 -12.18
N LEU A 169 -18.90 -0.28 -11.20
CA LEU A 169 -17.94 -1.24 -10.69
C LEU A 169 -18.60 -2.47 -10.04
N TYR A 170 -19.73 -2.28 -9.36
CA TYR A 170 -20.53 -3.38 -8.83
C TYR A 170 -21.23 -4.18 -9.94
N ASP A 171 -21.87 -3.49 -10.89
CA ASP A 171 -22.68 -4.08 -11.95
C ASP A 171 -21.85 -4.83 -12.99
N SER A 172 -20.63 -4.37 -13.30
CA SER A 172 -19.66 -5.10 -14.15
C SER A 172 -19.26 -6.46 -13.58
N GLY A 173 -19.49 -6.71 -12.28
CA GLY A 173 -19.20 -7.99 -11.64
C GLY A 173 -17.71 -8.28 -11.42
N VAL A 174 -16.78 -7.41 -11.84
CA VAL A 174 -15.32 -7.64 -11.70
C VAL A 174 -14.88 -7.84 -10.26
N CYS A 175 -15.52 -7.17 -9.30
CA CYS A 175 -15.19 -7.33 -7.89
C CYS A 175 -15.55 -8.72 -7.34
N LYS A 176 -16.45 -9.47 -8.00
CA LYS A 176 -16.76 -10.88 -7.65
C LYS A 176 -15.60 -11.83 -7.99
N MET A 177 -14.63 -11.38 -8.79
CA MET A 177 -13.44 -12.16 -9.13
C MET A 177 -12.37 -12.11 -8.03
N MET A 178 -12.39 -11.08 -7.18
CA MET A 178 -11.39 -10.87 -6.12
C MET A 178 -11.40 -12.05 -5.14
N GLY A 179 -10.23 -12.61 -4.82
CA GLY A 179 -10.13 -13.77 -3.93
C GLY A 179 -10.45 -15.12 -4.57
N THR A 180 -10.84 -15.14 -5.85
CA THR A 180 -11.14 -16.38 -6.57
C THR A 180 -9.97 -16.81 -7.47
N LYS A 181 -10.12 -17.96 -8.15
CA LYS A 181 -9.16 -18.40 -9.19
C LYS A 181 -9.10 -17.45 -10.39
N LYS A 182 -10.13 -16.60 -10.59
CA LYS A 182 -10.19 -15.60 -11.66
C LYS A 182 -9.65 -14.23 -11.22
N ASP A 183 -9.04 -14.14 -10.05
CA ASP A 183 -8.48 -12.89 -9.58
C ASP A 183 -7.38 -12.37 -10.55
N PRO A 184 -7.48 -11.13 -11.07
CA PRO A 184 -6.49 -10.53 -11.99
C PRO A 184 -5.05 -10.53 -11.46
N PHE A 185 -4.86 -10.63 -10.14
CA PHE A 185 -3.53 -10.80 -9.55
C PHE A 185 -2.74 -11.95 -10.17
N TRP A 186 -3.40 -13.07 -10.50
CA TRP A 186 -2.71 -14.22 -11.09
C TRP A 186 -2.18 -13.92 -12.49
N THR A 187 -2.92 -13.14 -13.28
CA THR A 187 -2.48 -12.67 -14.59
C THR A 187 -1.29 -11.70 -14.46
N LEU A 188 -1.37 -10.74 -13.54
CA LEU A 188 -0.29 -9.77 -13.29
C LEU A 188 0.98 -10.47 -12.76
N LEU A 189 0.85 -11.47 -11.89
CA LEU A 189 1.97 -12.29 -11.41
C LEU A 189 2.62 -13.07 -12.56
N LYS A 190 1.81 -13.64 -13.46
CA LYS A 190 2.32 -14.36 -14.64
C LYS A 190 3.13 -13.42 -15.54
N LEU A 191 2.61 -12.22 -15.83
CA LEU A 191 3.31 -11.20 -16.64
C LEU A 191 4.65 -10.81 -15.99
N ALA A 192 4.67 -10.57 -14.68
CA ALA A 192 5.90 -10.22 -13.97
C ALA A 192 6.97 -11.32 -14.10
N ARG A 193 6.56 -12.59 -13.96
CA ARG A 193 7.43 -13.76 -14.15
C ARG A 193 7.93 -13.94 -15.58
N GLN A 194 7.17 -13.48 -16.56
CA GLN A 194 7.54 -13.48 -17.97
C GLN A 194 8.50 -12.34 -18.36
N GLY A 195 8.79 -11.42 -17.44
CA GLY A 195 9.73 -10.33 -17.68
C GLY A 195 9.09 -8.97 -17.93
N ASP A 196 7.76 -8.85 -17.88
CA ASP A 196 7.09 -7.56 -18.08
C ASP A 196 7.49 -6.57 -16.97
N GLU A 197 8.18 -5.49 -17.37
CA GLU A 197 8.78 -4.56 -16.41
C GLU A 197 7.75 -3.74 -15.62
N ILE A 198 6.57 -3.48 -16.21
CA ILE A 198 5.48 -2.77 -15.52
C ILE A 198 4.88 -3.71 -14.46
N ALA A 199 4.62 -4.96 -14.81
CA ALA A 199 4.09 -5.95 -13.88
C ALA A 199 5.06 -6.21 -12.74
N GLN A 200 6.36 -6.33 -13.05
CA GLN A 200 7.44 -6.46 -12.06
C GLN A 200 7.49 -5.26 -11.09
N LEU A 201 7.38 -4.04 -11.61
CA LEU A 201 7.39 -2.82 -10.80
C LEU A 201 6.18 -2.74 -9.85
N LEU A 202 5.00 -3.18 -10.32
CA LEU A 202 3.76 -3.10 -9.58
C LEU A 202 3.50 -4.31 -8.66
N LEU A 203 4.24 -5.42 -8.83
CA LEU A 203 3.95 -6.68 -8.17
C LEU A 203 3.89 -6.58 -6.65
N LEU A 204 4.86 -5.91 -6.01
CA LEU A 204 4.88 -5.80 -4.55
C LEU A 204 3.62 -5.12 -4.00
N GLN A 205 3.17 -4.06 -4.66
CA GLN A 205 1.92 -3.36 -4.34
C GLN A 205 0.71 -4.27 -4.60
N ASN A 206 0.71 -5.02 -5.70
CA ASN A 206 -0.38 -5.96 -6.01
C ASN A 206 -0.47 -7.09 -4.98
N ILE A 207 0.67 -7.60 -4.46
CA ILE A 207 0.71 -8.57 -3.36
C ILE A 207 0.09 -7.99 -2.09
N GLU A 208 0.44 -6.75 -1.73
CA GLU A 208 -0.15 -6.05 -0.59
C GLU A 208 -1.68 -6.04 -0.68
N TYR A 209 -2.24 -5.58 -1.80
CA TYR A 209 -3.69 -5.57 -2.00
C TYR A 209 -4.30 -6.97 -2.07
N ALA A 210 -3.60 -7.95 -2.66
CA ALA A 210 -4.07 -9.34 -2.74
C ALA A 210 -4.12 -10.01 -1.36
N SER A 211 -3.36 -9.48 -0.39
CA SER A 211 -3.30 -10.00 0.97
C SER A 211 -4.32 -9.41 1.94
N TYR A 212 -5.02 -8.34 1.56
CA TYR A 212 -6.00 -7.71 2.44
C TYR A 212 -7.14 -8.66 2.84
N GLU A 213 -7.66 -8.47 4.05
CA GLU A 213 -8.62 -9.38 4.67
C GLU A 213 -9.94 -9.53 3.91
N TYR A 214 -10.34 -8.54 3.10
CA TYR A 214 -11.55 -8.62 2.28
C TYR A 214 -11.36 -9.38 0.96
N ARG A 215 -10.10 -9.64 0.55
CA ARG A 215 -9.76 -10.26 -0.73
C ARG A 215 -9.13 -11.63 -0.57
N LYS A 216 -8.13 -11.78 0.32
CA LYS A 216 -7.49 -13.06 0.69
C LYS A 216 -7.02 -13.92 -0.49
N THR A 217 -6.71 -13.32 -1.64
CA THR A 217 -6.11 -14.02 -2.78
C THR A 217 -4.74 -14.58 -2.39
N VAL A 218 -4.00 -13.82 -1.58
CA VAL A 218 -2.78 -14.26 -0.91
C VAL A 218 -3.05 -14.29 0.59
N ASP A 219 -3.41 -15.45 1.12
CA ASP A 219 -3.71 -15.60 2.55
C ASP A 219 -2.43 -15.76 3.38
N ILE A 220 -1.96 -14.67 3.97
CA ILE A 220 -0.74 -14.64 4.80
C ILE A 220 -0.87 -15.57 6.01
N LYS A 221 -2.06 -15.65 6.62
CA LYS A 221 -2.28 -16.44 7.85
C LYS A 221 -2.21 -17.94 7.53
N LYS A 222 -2.75 -18.34 6.38
CA LYS A 222 -2.79 -19.74 5.96
C LYS A 222 -1.51 -20.18 5.24
N HIS A 223 -0.87 -19.30 4.46
CA HIS A 223 0.29 -19.61 3.62
C HIS A 223 1.44 -18.60 3.83
N PRO A 224 2.00 -18.48 5.06
CA PRO A 224 3.00 -17.45 5.37
C PRO A 224 4.31 -17.63 4.59
N ILE A 225 4.73 -18.87 4.33
CA ILE A 225 5.96 -19.16 3.58
C ILE A 225 5.81 -18.77 2.11
N GLU A 226 4.71 -19.14 1.47
CA GLU A 226 4.42 -18.78 0.07
C GLU A 226 4.33 -17.26 -0.09
N TYR A 227 3.71 -16.57 0.88
CA TYR A 227 3.69 -15.12 0.92
C TYR A 227 5.09 -14.51 1.01
N MET A 228 5.95 -15.02 1.90
CA MET A 228 7.35 -14.55 2.01
C MET A 228 8.11 -14.76 0.70
N GLN A 229 7.92 -15.90 0.03
CA GLN A 229 8.55 -16.17 -1.27
C GLN A 229 8.08 -15.20 -2.35
N LEU A 230 6.77 -14.95 -2.46
CA LEU A 230 6.21 -13.99 -3.42
C LEU A 230 6.70 -12.57 -3.16
N ARG A 231 6.78 -12.16 -1.88
CA ARG A 231 7.33 -10.87 -1.48
C ARG A 231 8.79 -10.75 -1.89
N ASP A 232 9.61 -11.75 -1.56
CA ASP A 232 11.05 -11.73 -1.84
C ASP A 232 11.32 -11.76 -3.36
N GLU A 233 10.48 -12.48 -4.12
CA GLU A 233 10.46 -12.46 -5.59
C GLU A 233 10.19 -11.04 -6.11
N ALA A 234 9.13 -10.38 -5.62
CA ALA A 234 8.80 -9.02 -6.03
C ALA A 234 9.88 -7.98 -5.66
N ILE A 235 10.49 -8.11 -4.47
CA ILE A 235 11.63 -7.26 -4.07
C ILE A 235 12.84 -7.53 -4.99
N GLY A 236 13.08 -8.78 -5.36
CA GLY A 236 14.11 -9.16 -6.33
C GLY A 236 13.93 -8.49 -7.68
N TYR A 237 12.68 -8.40 -8.16
CA TYR A 237 12.37 -7.66 -9.39
C TYR A 237 12.66 -6.17 -9.26
N LEU A 238 12.27 -5.54 -8.15
CA LEU A 238 12.58 -4.13 -7.91
C LEU A 238 14.09 -3.89 -7.88
N HIS A 239 14.87 -4.77 -7.24
CA HIS A 239 16.34 -4.68 -7.23
C HIS A 239 16.93 -4.76 -8.65
N LYS A 240 16.43 -5.70 -9.46
CA LYS A 240 16.87 -5.87 -10.86
C LYS A 240 16.50 -4.67 -11.74
N LEU A 241 15.33 -4.08 -11.54
CA LEU A 241 14.94 -2.87 -12.27
C LEU A 241 15.74 -1.65 -11.79
N ALA A 242 15.97 -1.52 -10.49
CA ALA A 242 16.79 -0.45 -9.93
C ALA A 242 18.26 -0.53 -10.41
N SER A 243 18.84 -1.73 -10.51
CA SER A 243 20.20 -1.90 -11.03
C SER A 243 20.33 -1.45 -12.49
N LYS A 244 19.25 -1.55 -13.26
CA LYS A 244 19.15 -1.02 -14.63
C LYS A 244 18.85 0.48 -14.67
N ARG A 245 18.79 1.16 -13.52
CA ARG A 245 18.38 2.57 -13.38
C ARG A 245 16.93 2.83 -13.81
N VAL A 246 15.99 1.98 -13.41
CA VAL A 246 14.57 2.32 -13.45
C VAL A 246 14.23 3.18 -12.23
N TYR A 247 13.86 4.44 -12.45
CA TYR A 247 13.64 5.45 -11.39
C TYR A 247 12.65 4.98 -10.34
N GLN A 248 11.47 4.53 -10.78
CA GLN A 248 10.37 4.11 -9.90
C GLN A 248 10.72 2.88 -9.05
N ALA A 249 11.59 2.01 -9.55
CA ALA A 249 12.03 0.83 -8.79
C ALA A 249 12.97 1.24 -7.65
N ALA A 250 13.95 2.11 -7.94
CA ALA A 250 14.84 2.66 -6.92
C ALA A 250 14.06 3.46 -5.87
N GLU A 251 13.12 4.30 -6.30
CA GLU A 251 12.28 5.09 -5.39
C GLU A 251 11.45 4.20 -4.45
N ARG A 252 10.82 3.14 -4.97
CA ARG A 252 10.05 2.17 -4.19
C ARG A 252 10.93 1.41 -3.18
N LEU A 253 12.16 1.04 -3.55
CA LEU A 253 13.11 0.41 -2.63
C LEU A 253 13.54 1.39 -1.53
N GLY A 254 13.77 2.67 -1.84
CA GLY A 254 14.05 3.70 -0.85
C GLY A 254 12.95 3.83 0.20
N ARG A 255 11.69 3.87 -0.24
CA ARG A 255 10.51 3.88 0.64
C ARG A 255 10.42 2.61 1.50
N LEU A 256 10.64 1.44 0.89
CA LEU A 256 10.59 0.15 1.57
C LEU A 256 11.61 0.11 2.72
N TYR A 257 12.87 0.45 2.46
CA TYR A 257 13.94 0.38 3.48
C TYR A 257 13.92 1.53 4.48
N SER A 258 13.31 2.69 4.16
CA SER A 258 13.09 3.75 5.16
C SER A 258 11.99 3.39 6.17
N GLY A 259 11.21 2.34 5.88
CA GLY A 259 10.04 1.96 6.64
C GLY A 259 8.85 2.88 6.43
N ARG A 260 8.89 3.71 5.38
CA ARG A 260 7.72 4.44 4.86
C ARG A 260 7.01 3.52 3.87
N GLY A 261 6.31 2.51 4.39
CA GLY A 261 5.60 1.53 3.57
C GLY A 261 5.04 0.38 4.39
N TRP A 262 4.63 -0.67 3.68
CA TRP A 262 4.13 -1.89 4.30
C TRP A 262 5.26 -2.55 5.11
N PRO A 263 5.04 -2.95 6.39
CA PRO A 263 6.11 -3.35 7.32
C PRO A 263 6.60 -4.78 7.05
N VAL A 264 7.01 -5.05 5.82
CA VAL A 264 7.36 -6.40 5.36
C VAL A 264 8.86 -6.65 5.31
N VAL A 265 9.66 -5.58 5.38
CA VAL A 265 11.12 -5.62 5.36
C VAL A 265 11.65 -4.77 6.52
N PRO A 266 12.68 -5.24 7.25
CA PRO A 266 13.32 -4.44 8.28
C PRO A 266 13.83 -3.11 7.72
N LYS A 267 13.68 -2.03 8.51
CA LYS A 267 14.24 -0.73 8.16
C LYS A 267 15.75 -0.86 7.99
N ASN A 268 16.27 -0.29 6.91
CA ASN A 268 17.69 -0.22 6.65
C ASN A 268 18.04 1.18 6.10
N PRO A 269 18.52 2.10 6.95
CA PRO A 269 18.76 3.49 6.53
C PRO A 269 19.86 3.62 5.47
N LEU A 270 20.81 2.67 5.40
CA LEU A 270 21.87 2.67 4.37
C LEU A 270 21.30 2.34 3.00
N LEU A 271 20.49 1.28 2.92
CA LEU A 271 19.82 0.92 1.67
C LEU A 271 18.79 1.97 1.27
N ALA A 272 18.06 2.54 2.24
CA ALA A 272 17.14 3.63 1.98
C ALA A 272 17.86 4.81 1.30
N TYR A 273 18.96 5.29 1.90
CA TYR A 273 19.76 6.37 1.33
C TYR A 273 20.28 6.01 -0.07
N TYR A 274 20.90 4.83 -0.21
CA TYR A 274 21.45 4.35 -1.48
C TYR A 274 20.41 4.38 -2.61
N TYR A 275 19.22 3.81 -2.38
CA TYR A 275 18.18 3.74 -3.40
C TYR A 275 17.54 5.10 -3.71
N TYR A 276 17.38 5.97 -2.72
CA TYR A 276 16.94 7.35 -2.98
C TYR A 276 18.01 8.14 -3.76
N TYR A 277 19.29 7.95 -3.46
CA TYR A 277 20.39 8.56 -4.22
C TYR A 277 20.39 8.07 -5.67
N LEU A 278 20.28 6.76 -5.88
CA LEU A 278 20.19 6.15 -7.20
C LEU A 278 18.97 6.68 -7.99
N ALA A 279 17.81 6.81 -7.34
CA ALA A 279 16.64 7.43 -7.95
C ALA A 279 16.92 8.88 -8.37
N ASN A 280 17.55 9.70 -7.52
CA ASN A 280 17.88 11.09 -7.86
C ASN A 280 18.88 11.19 -9.02
N LYS A 281 19.88 10.30 -9.10
CA LYS A 281 20.85 10.25 -10.22
C LYS A 281 20.24 9.77 -11.53
N THR A 282 19.25 8.90 -11.44
CA THR A 282 18.53 8.31 -12.58
C THR A 282 17.49 9.29 -13.15
N ASN A 283 17.05 10.24 -12.35
CA ASN A 283 15.96 11.14 -12.68
C ASN A 283 16.33 12.08 -13.84
N SER A 284 15.79 11.78 -15.02
CA SER A 284 15.90 12.62 -16.22
C SER A 284 14.67 13.51 -16.45
N PHE A 285 13.74 13.59 -15.48
CA PHE A 285 12.53 14.39 -15.62
C PHE A 285 12.80 15.85 -15.27
N GLU A 286 12.33 16.79 -16.11
CA GLU A 286 12.41 18.24 -15.85
C GLU A 286 11.73 18.65 -14.53
N ARG A 287 10.69 17.92 -14.12
CA ARG A 287 10.07 18.04 -12.80
C ARG A 287 10.35 16.79 -12.00
N LYS A 288 11.06 16.94 -10.88
CA LYS A 288 11.20 15.86 -9.90
C LYS A 288 9.83 15.58 -9.29
N PRO A 289 9.24 14.40 -9.54
CA PRO A 289 7.93 14.08 -8.97
C PRO A 289 7.98 13.91 -7.45
N PHE A 290 9.18 13.62 -6.92
CA PHE A 290 9.44 13.45 -5.52
C PHE A 290 10.90 13.84 -5.25
N GLU A 291 11.12 14.85 -4.43
CA GLU A 291 12.44 15.26 -3.96
C GLU A 291 12.50 14.91 -2.48
N GLU A 292 12.95 13.69 -2.16
CA GLU A 292 13.32 13.37 -0.78
C GLU A 292 14.56 14.17 -0.42
N ASN A 293 14.55 14.75 0.77
CA ASN A 293 15.70 15.47 1.27
C ASN A 293 16.81 14.46 1.62
N LEU A 294 17.66 14.16 0.64
CA LEU A 294 18.79 13.23 0.81
C LEU A 294 19.70 13.67 1.97
N ASP A 295 19.86 14.97 2.19
CA ASP A 295 20.64 15.48 3.33
C ASP A 295 20.02 15.06 4.66
N GLN A 296 18.68 15.04 4.76
CA GLN A 296 18.01 14.57 5.97
C GLN A 296 18.28 13.08 6.22
N PHE A 297 18.27 12.25 5.18
CA PHE A 297 18.61 10.83 5.30
C PHE A 297 20.08 10.61 5.65
N TYR A 298 20.99 11.42 5.09
CA TYR A 298 22.42 11.33 5.36
C TYR A 298 22.77 11.80 6.78
N ARG A 299 22.13 12.88 7.26
CA ARG A 299 22.38 13.47 8.59
C ARG A 299 22.05 12.54 9.75
N VAL A 300 21.09 11.63 9.58
CA VAL A 300 20.71 10.67 10.62
C VAL A 300 21.61 9.42 10.65
N LEU A 301 22.57 9.31 9.74
CA LEU A 301 23.57 8.25 9.74
C LEU A 301 24.72 8.56 10.70
N THR A 302 25.27 7.53 11.33
CA THR A 302 26.55 7.61 12.05
C THR A 302 27.71 7.79 11.07
N ASP A 303 28.88 8.24 11.52
CA ASP A 303 30.02 8.49 10.63
C ASP A 303 30.49 7.22 9.91
N LYS A 304 30.49 6.06 10.60
CA LYS A 304 30.76 4.76 9.97
C LYS A 304 29.74 4.40 8.89
N GLN A 305 28.48 4.77 9.09
CA GLN A 305 27.40 4.53 8.13
C GLN A 305 27.51 5.45 6.92
N LYS A 306 27.89 6.72 7.13
CA LYS A 306 28.21 7.68 6.06
C LYS A 306 29.31 7.14 5.15
N GLU A 307 30.42 6.69 5.73
CA GLU A 307 31.53 6.08 4.99
C GLU A 307 31.08 4.86 4.15
N ILE A 308 30.16 4.05 4.68
CA ILE A 308 29.58 2.93 3.92
C ILE A 308 28.76 3.43 2.73
N VAL A 309 27.85 4.39 2.94
CA VAL A 309 27.00 4.87 1.85
C VAL A 309 27.80 5.66 0.81
N ASP A 310 28.80 6.43 1.21
CA ASP A 310 29.69 7.17 0.31
C ASP A 310 30.34 6.18 -0.68
N ARG A 311 30.97 5.11 -0.17
CA ARG A 311 31.53 4.03 -1.00
C ARG A 311 30.50 3.36 -1.92
N MET A 312 29.25 3.21 -1.47
CA MET A 312 28.19 2.63 -2.31
C MET A 312 27.77 3.59 -3.43
N THR A 313 27.95 4.90 -3.25
CA THR A 313 27.49 5.95 -4.17
C THR A 313 28.57 6.58 -5.04
N ASP A 314 29.86 6.45 -4.70
CA ASP A 314 30.99 7.09 -5.40
C ASP A 314 31.11 6.68 -6.88
N ASN A 315 30.55 5.53 -7.26
CA ASN A 315 30.65 4.97 -8.61
C ASN A 315 29.31 4.98 -9.40
N LEU A 316 28.32 5.76 -8.97
CA LEU A 316 26.96 5.81 -9.57
C LEU A 316 26.70 7.03 -10.47
#